data_AF-A0A2I4CH58-F1
#
_entry.id   AF-A0A2I4CH58-F1
#
_cell.length_a   1.000
_cell.length_b   1.000
_cell.length_c   1.000
_cell.angle_alpha   90.00
_cell.angle_beta   90.00
_cell.angle_gamma   90.00
#
_symmetry.space_group_name_H-M   'P 1'
#
loop_
_entity.id
_entity.type
_entity.pdbx_description
1 polymer ?
#
loop_
_entity_poly.entity_id
_entity_poly.type
_entity_poly.pdbx_seq_one_letter_code
_entity_poly.pdbx_strand_id
1 'polypeptide(L)'
;MILCQFCRHKTEALFTYVKHMKLHRNLPNVSFKCGMTTCNMAFKNFNAFKSHSYRYHKQQPATMAPVYTNDLTCHVEYCAVHCDDLISFLSHLKTHVKEGTGVTCPFKQCKRTFTILSTFTSHLSRCHKGRTEQNLLENIVQKSNDTEGHSQETSSVSNVVCHSVDRCNDKPSNDAMIELLDVDAENTDEDLFLQNLALFYLKLQAKMLLPSSVIQTVIEGFQEIHDMSQLNQMNKLHEKLILLGVPERDVKKVIDEVKDNDLFQSCNTHKLKTDHKRKTVFKESFNYIEPHPICLGNNEAGKECFAQYIPIKQTIAGLLQNESIREQHRSTHLDVHEKDILKDIWDGKIISQNALLKTDPLSVGLILYQDSFEVVNPLGSGKKKHKLLAVYLTLGDILPHNRSTTDHMQLVLLCRDQDFRYFGQDLVLGTLVKDLKDLEVSGTELPNE
;
A
#
# COMPACT_ATOMS: atom_id res chain seq x y z
N MET A 1 6.11 -2.17 -23.23
CA MET A 1 5.98 -3.11 -22.09
C MET A 1 6.33 -2.40 -20.81
N ILE A 2 5.50 -2.56 -19.79
CA ILE A 2 5.65 -2.00 -18.45
C ILE A 2 6.07 -3.13 -17.52
N LEU A 3 7.16 -2.91 -16.78
CA LEU A 3 7.72 -3.87 -15.84
C LEU A 3 7.23 -3.59 -14.42
N CYS A 4 6.77 -4.63 -13.73
CA CYS A 4 6.46 -4.55 -12.31
C CYS A 4 7.74 -4.39 -11.49
N GLN A 5 7.81 -3.32 -10.70
CA GLN A 5 8.95 -3.06 -9.81
C GLN A 5 9.08 -4.06 -8.66
N PHE A 6 8.05 -4.87 -8.37
CA PHE A 6 8.04 -5.78 -7.23
C PHE A 6 8.36 -7.23 -7.62
N CYS A 7 7.81 -7.71 -8.74
CA CYS A 7 7.98 -9.10 -9.18
C CYS A 7 8.49 -9.23 -10.61
N ARG A 8 8.90 -8.13 -11.26
CA ARG A 8 9.41 -8.08 -12.65
C ARG A 8 8.44 -8.61 -13.71
N HIS A 9 7.16 -8.87 -13.36
CA HIS A 9 6.09 -9.22 -14.31
C HIS A 9 5.97 -8.16 -15.41
N LYS A 10 5.84 -8.61 -16.66
CA LYS A 10 5.74 -7.73 -17.83
C LYS A 10 4.28 -7.62 -18.23
N THR A 11 3.84 -6.40 -18.47
CA THR A 11 2.49 -6.11 -18.98
C THR A 11 2.59 -5.23 -20.21
N GLU A 12 1.69 -5.41 -21.17
CA GLU A 12 1.70 -4.63 -22.41
C GLU A 12 0.95 -3.30 -22.25
N ALA A 13 -0.13 -3.30 -21.47
CA ALA A 13 -1.01 -2.16 -21.26
C ALA A 13 -0.95 -1.63 -19.82
N LEU A 14 -1.12 -0.31 -19.66
CA LEU A 14 -1.13 0.36 -18.36
C LEU A 14 -2.25 -0.15 -17.44
N PHE A 15 -3.42 -0.48 -17.97
CA PHE A 15 -4.53 -0.95 -17.15
C PHE A 15 -4.34 -2.38 -16.64
N THR A 16 -3.70 -3.23 -17.44
CA THR A 16 -3.25 -4.58 -17.02
C THR A 16 -2.19 -4.46 -15.94
N TYR A 17 -1.22 -3.54 -16.10
CA TYR A 17 -0.27 -3.19 -15.05
C TYR A 17 -0.99 -2.76 -13.75
N VAL A 18 -1.93 -1.81 -13.83
CA VAL A 18 -2.67 -1.32 -12.66
C VAL A 18 -3.44 -2.45 -11.95
N LYS A 19 -4.07 -3.37 -12.70
CA LYS A 19 -4.74 -4.54 -12.14
C LYS A 19 -3.75 -5.46 -11.42
N HIS A 20 -2.63 -5.78 -12.05
CA HIS A 20 -1.55 -6.56 -11.46
C HIS A 20 -1.04 -5.95 -10.15
N MET A 21 -0.84 -4.64 -10.09
CA MET A 21 -0.37 -3.93 -8.88
C MET A 21 -1.30 -4.08 -7.68
N LYS A 22 -2.57 -4.49 -7.86
CA LYS A 22 -3.49 -4.81 -6.75
C LYS A 22 -2.99 -5.98 -5.90
N LEU A 23 -2.24 -6.91 -6.49
CA LEU A 23 -1.65 -8.05 -5.80
C LEU A 23 -0.54 -7.63 -4.83
N HIS A 24 0.04 -6.45 -5.04
CA HIS A 24 1.12 -5.90 -4.20
C HIS A 24 0.59 -4.94 -3.11
N ARG A 25 -0.74 -4.79 -2.99
CA ARG A 25 -1.36 -3.76 -2.12
C ARG A 25 -1.04 -3.88 -0.64
N ASN A 26 -0.74 -5.10 -0.18
CA ASN A 26 -0.46 -5.39 1.22
C ASN A 26 1.04 -5.42 1.53
N LEU A 27 1.91 -5.20 0.53
CA LEU A 27 3.35 -5.06 0.78
C LEU A 27 3.61 -3.88 1.73
N PRO A 28 4.57 -4.03 2.67
CA PRO A 28 4.96 -2.95 3.57
C PRO A 28 5.63 -1.82 2.79
N ASN A 29 5.38 -0.56 3.20
CA ASN A 29 6.01 0.64 2.63
C ASN A 29 5.89 0.76 1.09
N VAL A 30 4.83 0.20 0.53
CA VAL A 30 4.59 0.16 -0.92
C VAL A 30 4.46 1.56 -1.51
N SER A 31 5.14 1.80 -2.64
CA SER A 31 5.03 3.03 -3.42
C SER A 31 4.71 2.68 -4.87
N PHE A 32 3.47 2.85 -5.30
CA PHE A 32 3.00 2.54 -6.64
C PHE A 32 3.46 3.61 -7.63
N LYS A 33 4.39 3.27 -8.52
CA LYS A 33 4.84 4.16 -9.61
C LYS A 33 3.94 4.02 -10.84
N CYS A 34 3.63 5.15 -11.48
CA CYS A 34 2.95 5.15 -12.77
C CYS A 34 3.78 4.40 -13.82
N GLY A 35 3.13 3.54 -14.61
CA GLY A 35 3.81 2.73 -15.63
C GLY A 35 4.05 3.47 -16.96
N MET A 36 3.61 4.73 -17.08
CA MET A 36 3.79 5.55 -18.27
C MET A 36 5.17 6.21 -18.25
N THR A 37 5.91 6.12 -19.36
CA THR A 37 7.26 6.69 -19.50
C THR A 37 7.31 8.21 -19.32
N THR A 38 6.19 8.90 -19.56
CA THR A 38 6.07 10.35 -19.41
C THR A 38 5.53 10.78 -18.04
N CYS A 39 5.27 9.85 -17.12
CA CYS A 39 4.67 10.15 -15.82
C CYS A 39 5.53 9.65 -14.66
N ASN A 40 6.08 10.58 -13.87
CA ASN A 40 6.93 10.25 -12.72
C ASN A 40 6.16 10.17 -11.39
N MET A 41 4.83 10.11 -11.43
CA MET A 41 4.01 10.09 -10.22
C MET A 41 4.11 8.76 -9.48
N ALA A 42 4.25 8.86 -8.15
CA ALA A 42 4.26 7.72 -7.23
C ALA A 42 3.23 7.91 -6.11
N PHE A 43 2.64 6.82 -5.63
CA PHE A 43 1.54 6.87 -4.67
C PHE A 43 1.71 5.82 -3.56
N LYS A 44 1.44 6.20 -2.31
CA LYS A 44 1.44 5.26 -1.17
C LYS A 44 0.15 4.43 -1.07
N ASN A 45 -0.90 4.84 -1.76
CA ASN A 45 -2.22 4.20 -1.72
C ASN A 45 -2.61 3.69 -3.11
N PHE A 46 -2.95 2.40 -3.20
CA PHE A 46 -3.39 1.76 -4.43
C PHE A 46 -4.58 2.47 -5.08
N ASN A 47 -5.55 2.94 -4.28
CA ASN A 47 -6.74 3.60 -4.82
C ASN A 47 -6.41 4.96 -5.45
N ALA A 48 -5.45 5.69 -4.90
CA ALA A 48 -4.96 6.94 -5.47
C ALA A 48 -4.21 6.67 -6.78
N PHE A 49 -3.33 5.67 -6.80
CA PHE A 49 -2.65 5.20 -8.00
C PHE A 49 -3.61 4.75 -9.11
N LYS A 50 -4.61 3.92 -8.77
CA LYS A 50 -5.65 3.48 -9.71
C LYS A 50 -6.41 4.69 -10.24
N SER A 51 -6.85 5.59 -9.38
CA SER A 51 -7.58 6.79 -9.78
C SER A 51 -6.77 7.68 -10.71
N HIS A 52 -5.48 7.90 -10.42
CA HIS A 52 -4.58 8.62 -11.31
C HIS A 52 -4.50 7.95 -12.68
N SER A 53 -4.24 6.65 -12.71
CA SER A 53 -4.04 5.90 -13.96
C SER A 53 -5.28 5.95 -14.85
N TYR A 54 -6.47 5.77 -14.27
CA TYR A 54 -7.74 5.83 -15.01
C TYR A 54 -8.20 7.24 -15.38
N ARG A 55 -7.75 8.29 -14.67
CA ARG A 55 -8.17 9.67 -14.96
C ARG A 55 -7.26 10.35 -15.98
N TYR A 56 -5.95 10.13 -15.88
CA TYR A 56 -4.96 10.86 -16.67
C TYR A 56 -4.43 10.09 -17.86
N HIS A 57 -4.54 8.76 -17.86
CA HIS A 57 -3.98 7.90 -18.92
C HIS A 57 -5.01 7.02 -19.62
N LYS A 58 -6.31 7.25 -19.36
CA LYS A 58 -7.37 6.60 -20.13
C LYS A 58 -7.45 7.25 -21.50
N GLN A 59 -6.90 6.57 -22.51
CA GLN A 59 -7.16 6.90 -23.90
C GLN A 59 -8.67 6.86 -24.12
N GLN A 60 -9.26 7.99 -24.49
CA GLN A 60 -10.59 7.96 -25.10
C GLN A 60 -10.45 7.27 -26.45
N PRO A 61 -11.34 6.34 -26.83
CA PRO A 61 -11.40 5.91 -28.22
C PRO A 61 -11.70 7.13 -29.08
N ALA A 62 -10.88 7.36 -30.10
CA ALA A 62 -11.09 8.40 -31.09
C ALA A 62 -12.34 8.06 -31.92
N THR A 63 -13.52 8.41 -31.40
CA THR A 63 -14.72 8.54 -32.24
C THR A 63 -14.73 9.96 -32.77
N MET A 64 -14.35 10.12 -34.05
CA MET A 64 -14.67 11.31 -34.81
C MET A 64 -16.20 11.46 -34.84
N ALA A 65 -16.73 12.33 -33.97
CA ALA A 65 -18.08 12.84 -34.08
C ALA A 65 -17.99 14.27 -34.65
N PRO A 66 -18.95 14.69 -35.50
CA PRO A 66 -18.88 15.95 -36.21
C PRO A 66 -18.85 17.12 -35.23
N VAL A 67 -17.90 18.03 -35.48
CA VAL A 67 -17.71 19.27 -34.73
C VAL A 67 -18.95 20.14 -34.93
N TYR A 68 -19.82 20.18 -33.92
CA TYR A 68 -20.71 21.30 -33.68
C TYR A 68 -20.06 22.11 -32.56
N THR A 69 -19.44 23.25 -32.91
CA THR A 69 -18.99 24.23 -31.91
C THR A 69 -20.23 24.95 -31.38
N ASN A 70 -20.78 24.49 -30.25
CA ASN A 70 -21.76 25.27 -29.51
C ASN A 70 -20.99 26.20 -28.57
N ASP A 71 -21.06 27.49 -28.82
CA ASP A 71 -20.46 28.48 -27.92
C ASP A 71 -21.33 28.61 -26.65
N LEU A 72 -20.81 28.17 -25.49
CA LEU A 72 -21.51 28.16 -24.22
C LEU A 72 -21.17 29.42 -23.40
N THR A 73 -22.12 30.34 -23.28
CA THR A 73 -21.92 31.59 -22.53
C THR A 73 -22.23 31.41 -21.04
N CYS A 74 -21.34 31.91 -20.17
CA CYS A 74 -21.57 31.94 -18.74
C CYS A 74 -22.82 32.77 -18.36
N HIS A 75 -23.67 32.22 -17.49
CA HIS A 75 -24.89 32.87 -17.02
C HIS A 75 -24.74 33.61 -15.69
N VAL A 76 -23.52 33.71 -15.16
CA VAL A 76 -23.21 34.45 -13.92
C VAL A 76 -23.11 35.95 -14.25
N GLU A 77 -23.75 36.79 -13.45
CA GLU A 77 -23.80 38.24 -13.65
C GLU A 77 -22.38 38.83 -13.76
N TYR A 78 -22.16 39.69 -14.76
CA TYR A 78 -20.85 40.31 -15.08
C TYR A 78 -19.75 39.36 -15.57
N CYS A 79 -20.06 38.08 -15.84
CA CYS A 79 -19.12 37.14 -16.46
C CYS A 79 -19.38 37.02 -17.97
N ALA A 80 -18.40 37.40 -18.79
CA ALA A 80 -18.48 37.32 -20.25
C ALA A 80 -17.70 36.13 -20.85
N VAL A 81 -17.39 35.12 -20.04
CA VAL A 81 -16.60 33.96 -20.48
C VAL A 81 -17.46 33.02 -21.32
N HIS A 82 -16.87 32.61 -22.44
CA HIS A 82 -17.39 31.67 -23.42
C HIS A 82 -16.60 30.36 -23.33
N CYS A 83 -17.25 29.23 -23.54
CA CYS A 83 -16.67 27.91 -23.37
C CYS A 83 -17.03 27.02 -24.54
N ASP A 84 -16.03 26.33 -25.09
CA ASP A 84 -16.17 25.52 -26.31
C ASP A 84 -16.87 24.18 -26.08
N ASP A 85 -16.92 23.72 -24.83
CA ASP A 85 -17.53 22.45 -24.48
C ASP A 85 -18.14 22.46 -23.07
N LEU A 86 -19.00 21.47 -22.79
CA LEU A 86 -19.64 21.34 -21.48
C LEU A 86 -18.66 21.15 -20.31
N ILE A 87 -17.48 20.57 -20.55
CA ILE A 87 -16.51 20.24 -19.49
C ILE A 87 -15.82 21.51 -19.00
N SER A 88 -15.33 22.32 -19.95
CA SER A 88 -14.73 23.64 -19.74
C SER A 88 -15.75 24.59 -19.10
N PHE A 89 -17.00 24.59 -19.57
CA PHE A 89 -18.08 25.38 -18.98
C PHE A 89 -18.36 25.01 -17.51
N LEU A 90 -18.48 23.72 -17.18
CA LEU A 90 -18.69 23.29 -15.79
C LEU A 90 -17.47 23.51 -14.90
N SER A 91 -16.26 23.48 -15.48
CA SER A 91 -15.02 23.82 -14.77
C SER A 91 -14.99 25.32 -14.44
N HIS A 92 -15.36 26.16 -15.41
CA HIS A 92 -15.50 27.60 -15.25
C HIS A 92 -16.53 27.95 -14.17
N LEU A 93 -17.71 27.35 -14.15
CA LEU A 93 -18.69 27.58 -13.08
C LEU A 93 -18.18 27.23 -11.68
N LYS A 94 -17.25 26.27 -11.57
CA LYS A 94 -16.61 25.95 -10.27
C LYS A 94 -15.64 27.04 -9.81
N THR A 95 -15.09 27.87 -10.69
CA THR A 95 -14.21 28.98 -10.28
C THR A 95 -15.04 30.06 -9.59
N HIS A 96 -16.22 30.40 -10.12
CA HIS A 96 -17.17 31.33 -9.47
C HIS A 96 -17.54 30.89 -8.05
N VAL A 97 -17.86 29.60 -7.85
CA VAL A 97 -18.19 29.08 -6.51
C VAL A 97 -16.97 29.10 -5.57
N LYS A 98 -15.75 28.97 -6.09
CA LYS A 98 -14.50 29.12 -5.29
C LYS A 98 -14.24 30.57 -4.91
N GLU A 99 -14.57 31.50 -5.78
CA GLU A 99 -14.43 32.95 -5.58
C GLU A 99 -15.54 33.54 -4.69
N GLY A 100 -16.49 32.71 -4.26
CA GLY A 100 -17.57 33.09 -3.34
C GLY A 100 -18.86 33.54 -4.05
N THR A 101 -18.90 33.48 -5.37
CA THR A 101 -20.07 33.84 -6.18
C THR A 101 -21.06 32.68 -6.21
N GLY A 102 -22.34 32.96 -5.95
CA GLY A 102 -23.41 31.97 -6.02
C GLY A 102 -23.73 31.58 -7.46
N VAL A 103 -23.68 30.28 -7.78
CA VAL A 103 -23.96 29.75 -9.12
C VAL A 103 -25.24 28.93 -9.14
N THR A 104 -26.15 29.26 -10.04
CA THR A 104 -27.35 28.44 -10.31
C THR A 104 -27.04 27.29 -11.26
N CYS A 105 -27.65 26.13 -11.05
CA CYS A 105 -27.49 24.96 -11.91
C CYS A 105 -27.86 25.30 -13.37
N PRO A 106 -26.99 25.02 -14.36
CA PRO A 106 -27.21 25.44 -15.74
C PRO A 106 -28.13 24.50 -16.55
N PHE A 107 -28.75 23.49 -15.92
CA PHE A 107 -29.52 22.45 -16.61
C PHE A 107 -31.03 22.71 -16.54
N LYS A 108 -31.74 22.38 -17.64
CA LYS A 108 -33.20 22.46 -17.72
C LYS A 108 -33.84 21.77 -16.53
N GLN A 109 -34.91 22.36 -16.00
CA GLN A 109 -35.69 21.86 -14.87
C GLN A 109 -34.92 21.77 -13.53
N CYS A 110 -33.72 22.36 -13.41
CA CYS A 110 -33.04 22.52 -12.12
C CYS A 110 -32.84 24.00 -11.75
N LYS A 111 -33.45 24.42 -10.65
CA LYS A 111 -33.38 25.82 -10.16
C LYS A 111 -32.53 25.98 -8.90
N ARG A 112 -31.66 25.02 -8.59
CA ARG A 112 -30.84 25.04 -7.36
C ARG A 112 -29.66 25.99 -7.52
N THR A 113 -29.40 26.80 -6.51
CA THR A 113 -28.25 27.72 -6.44
C THR A 113 -27.26 27.25 -5.38
N PHE A 114 -25.98 27.40 -5.66
CA PHE A 114 -24.88 26.89 -4.86
C PHE A 114 -23.85 27.96 -4.59
N THR A 115 -23.51 28.14 -3.31
CA THR A 115 -22.42 29.01 -2.83
C THR A 115 -21.24 28.19 -2.28
N ILE A 116 -21.37 26.86 -2.23
CA ILE A 116 -20.36 25.94 -1.69
C ILE A 116 -19.96 24.93 -2.78
N LEU A 117 -18.65 24.79 -3.05
CA LEU A 117 -18.14 23.98 -4.16
C LEU A 117 -18.48 22.49 -4.04
N SER A 118 -18.42 21.94 -2.81
CA SER A 118 -18.68 20.53 -2.55
C SER A 118 -20.15 20.16 -2.78
N THR A 119 -21.08 21.05 -2.47
CA THR A 119 -22.52 20.84 -2.69
C THR A 119 -22.87 20.96 -4.16
N PHE A 120 -22.25 21.91 -4.88
CA PHE A 120 -22.40 22.02 -6.34
C PHE A 120 -21.88 20.76 -7.04
N THR A 121 -20.66 20.30 -6.72
CA THR A 121 -20.05 19.12 -7.35
C THR A 121 -20.85 17.85 -7.05
N SER A 122 -21.33 17.67 -5.82
CA SER A 122 -22.15 16.53 -5.43
C SER A 122 -23.51 16.52 -6.14
N HIS A 123 -24.13 17.69 -6.29
CA HIS A 123 -25.36 17.84 -7.07
C HIS A 123 -25.12 17.51 -8.56
N LEU A 124 -23.99 17.96 -9.12
CA LEU A 124 -23.61 17.63 -10.49
C LEU A 124 -23.43 16.11 -10.70
N SER A 125 -22.90 15.39 -9.72
CA SER A 125 -22.75 13.94 -9.82
C SER A 125 -24.09 13.19 -9.66
N ARG A 126 -24.94 13.62 -8.73
CA ARG A 126 -26.14 12.87 -8.32
C ARG A 126 -27.38 13.13 -9.16
N CYS A 127 -27.65 14.39 -9.52
CA CYS A 127 -28.94 14.77 -10.10
C CYS A 127 -28.94 14.77 -11.63
N HIS A 128 -27.77 14.79 -12.26
CA HIS A 128 -27.72 14.66 -13.71
C HIS A 128 -26.45 13.88 -14.10
N LYS A 129 -26.54 12.57 -13.99
CA LYS A 129 -25.48 11.64 -14.37
C LYS A 129 -25.66 11.32 -15.87
N GLY A 130 -24.66 11.57 -16.71
CA GLY A 130 -24.74 11.33 -18.17
C GLY A 130 -25.25 12.52 -19.01
N ARG A 131 -24.83 13.75 -18.67
CA ARG A 131 -25.34 15.00 -19.27
C ARG A 131 -24.79 15.27 -20.67
N THR A 132 -25.59 15.92 -21.50
CA THR A 132 -25.18 16.50 -22.80
C THR A 132 -25.57 17.97 -22.88
N GLU A 133 -24.98 18.72 -23.79
CA GLU A 133 -25.24 20.15 -24.00
C GLU A 133 -26.72 20.46 -24.31
N GLN A 134 -27.44 19.48 -24.88
CA GLN A 134 -28.87 19.57 -25.18
C GLN A 134 -29.75 19.75 -23.93
N ASN A 135 -29.20 19.47 -22.74
CA ASN A 135 -29.90 19.59 -21.46
C ASN A 135 -29.64 20.93 -20.75
N LEU A 136 -28.86 21.85 -21.34
CA LEU A 136 -28.60 23.18 -20.79
C LEU A 136 -29.78 24.14 -20.99
N LEU A 137 -29.85 25.18 -20.17
CA LEU A 137 -30.80 26.27 -20.34
C LEU A 137 -30.55 26.99 -21.67
N GLU A 138 -31.62 27.44 -22.32
CA GLU A 138 -31.57 27.99 -23.69
C GLU A 138 -30.80 29.30 -23.79
N ASN A 139 -30.64 30.02 -22.68
CA ASN A 139 -29.83 31.24 -22.59
C ASN A 139 -28.31 30.98 -22.49
N ILE A 140 -27.88 29.71 -22.40
CA ILE A 140 -26.47 29.32 -22.29
C ILE A 140 -25.93 28.86 -23.65
N VAL A 141 -26.79 28.39 -24.56
CA VAL A 141 -26.38 27.85 -25.87
C VAL A 141 -26.64 28.90 -26.96
N GLN A 142 -25.59 29.56 -27.47
CA GLN A 142 -25.74 30.42 -28.65
C GLN A 142 -25.68 29.56 -29.92
N LYS A 143 -26.72 29.67 -30.77
CA LYS A 143 -26.68 29.11 -32.12
C LYS A 143 -26.03 30.14 -33.05
N SER A 144 -24.81 29.87 -33.50
CA SER A 144 -24.20 30.61 -34.60
C SER A 144 -24.99 30.32 -35.90
N ASN A 145 -25.64 31.35 -36.45
CA ASN A 145 -26.04 31.38 -37.85
C ASN A 145 -24.87 31.98 -38.63
N ASP A 146 -24.34 31.26 -39.61
CA ASP A 146 -23.24 31.70 -40.47
C ASP A 146 -23.55 33.02 -41.19
N THR A 147 -22.57 33.91 -41.26
CA THR A 147 -22.26 34.66 -42.50
C THR A 147 -20.88 35.34 -42.41
N GLU A 148 -20.00 34.89 -43.30
CA GLU A 148 -18.96 35.62 -44.06
C GLU A 148 -17.85 36.42 -43.35
N GLY A 149 -16.60 36.05 -43.67
CA GLY A 149 -15.63 37.05 -44.13
C GLY A 149 -14.29 37.13 -43.39
N HIS A 150 -13.25 36.60 -44.04
CA HIS A 150 -11.87 37.12 -44.08
C HIS A 150 -10.90 36.95 -42.89
N SER A 151 -9.87 36.12 -43.18
CA SER A 151 -8.41 36.35 -43.02
C SER A 151 -7.93 37.08 -41.75
N GLN A 152 -7.00 36.57 -40.94
CA GLN A 152 -5.58 36.40 -41.27
C GLN A 152 -4.84 35.85 -40.04
N GLU A 153 -3.87 34.97 -40.31
CA GLU A 153 -2.51 34.91 -39.73
C GLU A 153 -2.22 34.75 -38.22
N THR A 154 -1.33 33.77 -37.99
CA THR A 154 -0.20 33.71 -37.03
C THR A 154 -0.37 33.04 -35.66
N SER A 155 0.16 31.81 -35.61
CA SER A 155 1.15 31.29 -34.65
C SER A 155 1.04 31.64 -33.15
N SER A 156 0.97 30.61 -32.31
CA SER A 156 2.16 30.11 -31.60
C SER A 156 1.85 28.92 -30.69
N VAL A 157 2.75 27.94 -30.77
CA VAL A 157 2.89 26.80 -29.86
C VAL A 157 3.19 27.33 -28.45
N SER A 158 2.51 26.80 -27.43
CA SER A 158 2.94 26.94 -26.04
C SER A 158 2.92 25.58 -25.35
N ASN A 159 4.12 25.02 -25.22
CA ASN A 159 4.45 23.89 -24.36
C ASN A 159 4.08 24.21 -22.91
N VAL A 160 3.26 23.37 -22.27
CA VAL A 160 3.07 23.43 -20.82
C VAL A 160 4.09 22.51 -20.16
N VAL A 161 5.15 23.12 -19.64
CA VAL A 161 6.12 22.54 -18.70
C VAL A 161 5.41 22.32 -17.37
N CYS A 162 5.45 21.09 -16.82
CA CYS A 162 4.93 20.85 -15.48
C CYS A 162 5.96 21.31 -14.45
N HIS A 163 5.62 22.35 -13.69
CA HIS A 163 6.37 22.69 -12.48
C HIS A 163 5.96 21.75 -11.34
N SER A 164 6.97 21.05 -10.85
CA SER A 164 6.97 20.31 -9.59
C SER A 164 6.63 21.22 -8.41
N VAL A 165 5.60 20.85 -7.66
CA VAL A 165 5.47 21.26 -6.26
C VAL A 165 4.85 20.11 -5.46
N ASP A 166 5.65 19.60 -4.54
CA ASP A 166 5.26 18.72 -3.45
C ASP A 166 4.11 19.30 -2.63
N ARG A 167 3.12 18.44 -2.35
CA ARG A 167 2.24 18.35 -1.16
C ARG A 167 0.89 17.75 -1.55
N CYS A 168 0.84 16.43 -1.63
CA CYS A 168 -0.43 15.70 -1.74
C CYS A 168 -1.09 15.66 -0.35
N ASN A 169 -1.98 16.61 -0.07
CA ASN A 169 -2.82 16.55 1.12
C ASN A 169 -4.01 15.61 0.85
N ASP A 170 -4.07 14.52 1.61
CA ASP A 170 -5.10 13.50 1.56
C ASP A 170 -6.48 14.07 1.90
N LYS A 171 -7.43 13.97 0.94
CA LYS A 171 -8.84 13.73 1.25
C LYS A 171 -9.40 12.72 0.26
N PRO A 172 -10.07 11.64 0.72
CA PRO A 172 -10.71 10.68 -0.15
C PRO A 172 -11.94 11.34 -0.79
N SER A 173 -11.84 11.70 -2.07
CA SER A 173 -13.04 12.03 -2.85
C SER A 173 -13.78 10.73 -3.16
N ASN A 174 -14.93 10.53 -2.54
CA ASN A 174 -15.92 9.52 -2.93
C ASN A 174 -16.47 9.87 -4.32
N ASP A 175 -15.81 9.37 -5.36
CA ASP A 175 -16.40 9.26 -6.70
C ASP A 175 -16.53 7.79 -7.05
N ALA A 176 -17.77 7.38 -7.31
CA ALA A 176 -18.13 6.02 -7.68
C ALA A 176 -17.37 5.59 -8.94
N MET A 177 -16.57 4.54 -8.79
CA MET A 177 -15.81 3.91 -9.86
C MET A 177 -16.75 3.23 -10.87
N ILE A 178 -16.53 3.50 -12.15
CA ILE A 178 -17.02 2.62 -13.21
C ILE A 178 -15.98 1.52 -13.38
N GLU A 179 -16.28 0.34 -12.87
CA GLU A 179 -15.54 -0.89 -13.19
C GLU A 179 -15.95 -1.32 -14.61
N LEU A 180 -15.16 -0.88 -15.60
CA LEU A 180 -15.21 -1.48 -16.93
C LEU A 180 -14.43 -2.80 -16.86
N LEU A 181 -15.16 -3.90 -17.05
CA LEU A 181 -14.63 -5.25 -17.21
C LEU A 181 -13.92 -5.35 -18.56
N ASP A 182 -12.68 -4.87 -18.65
CA ASP A 182 -11.77 -5.31 -19.72
C ASP A 182 -11.25 -6.69 -19.36
N VAL A 183 -11.74 -7.71 -20.07
CA VAL A 183 -11.34 -9.11 -19.93
C VAL A 183 -10.07 -9.33 -20.75
N ASP A 184 -8.94 -8.83 -20.24
CA ASP A 184 -7.64 -9.43 -20.52
C ASP A 184 -7.26 -10.20 -19.26
N ALA A 185 -7.71 -11.45 -19.21
CA ALA A 185 -7.39 -12.37 -18.13
C ALA A 185 -6.00 -12.96 -18.40
N GLU A 186 -4.96 -12.22 -18.01
CA GLU A 186 -3.72 -12.90 -17.63
C GLU A 186 -4.02 -13.74 -16.39
N ASN A 187 -3.69 -15.04 -16.43
CA ASN A 187 -3.82 -15.92 -15.27
C ASN A 187 -3.13 -15.26 -14.08
N THR A 188 -3.90 -15.01 -13.02
CA THR A 188 -3.35 -14.42 -11.80
C THR A 188 -2.41 -15.44 -11.17
N ASP A 189 -1.15 -15.05 -10.99
CA ASP A 189 -0.12 -15.87 -10.34
C ASP A 189 -0.61 -16.34 -8.95
N GLU A 190 -0.73 -17.66 -8.77
CA GLU A 190 -1.28 -18.29 -7.58
C GLU A 190 -0.44 -18.01 -6.34
N ASP A 191 0.88 -18.04 -6.48
CA ASP A 191 1.81 -17.81 -5.38
C ASP A 191 1.78 -16.35 -4.97
N LEU A 192 1.67 -15.43 -5.94
CA LEU A 192 1.53 -14.01 -5.64
C LEU A 192 0.18 -13.70 -4.97
N PHE A 193 -0.91 -14.36 -5.39
CA PHE A 193 -2.21 -14.24 -4.72
C PHE A 193 -2.14 -14.76 -3.28
N LEU A 194 -1.56 -15.94 -3.07
CA LEU A 194 -1.33 -16.52 -1.75
C LEU A 194 -0.53 -15.58 -0.86
N GLN A 195 0.58 -15.05 -1.35
CA GLN A 195 1.46 -14.15 -0.60
C GLN A 195 0.71 -12.87 -0.20
N ASN A 196 -0.07 -12.28 -1.11
CA ASN A 196 -0.89 -11.12 -0.83
C ASN A 196 -1.97 -11.38 0.24
N LEU A 197 -2.61 -12.54 0.18
CA LEU A 197 -3.63 -12.93 1.17
C LEU A 197 -2.99 -13.25 2.53
N ALA A 198 -1.85 -13.93 2.54
CA ALA A 198 -1.07 -14.19 3.74
C ALA A 198 -0.61 -12.88 4.41
N LEU A 199 -0.12 -11.90 3.64
CA LEU A 199 0.23 -10.57 4.16
C LEU A 199 -0.96 -9.83 4.73
N PHE A 200 -2.15 -9.96 4.12
CA PHE A 200 -3.36 -9.38 4.67
C PHE A 200 -3.68 -9.98 6.06
N TYR A 201 -3.65 -11.29 6.21
CA TYR A 201 -3.90 -11.95 7.50
C TYR A 201 -2.81 -11.62 8.53
N LEU A 202 -1.55 -11.57 8.13
CA LEU A 202 -0.47 -11.13 8.99
C LEU A 202 -0.65 -9.69 9.44
N LYS A 203 -1.13 -8.79 8.57
CA LYS A 203 -1.45 -7.40 8.92
C LYS A 203 -2.58 -7.32 9.95
N LEU A 204 -3.62 -8.14 9.82
CA LEU A 204 -4.68 -8.24 10.84
C LEU A 204 -4.11 -8.63 12.21
N GLN A 205 -3.18 -9.58 12.23
CA GLN A 205 -2.56 -10.08 13.46
C GLN A 205 -1.56 -9.08 14.06
N ALA A 206 -0.61 -8.60 13.27
CA ALA A 206 0.56 -7.86 13.76
C ALA A 206 0.36 -6.34 13.82
N LYS A 207 -0.49 -5.76 12.95
CA LYS A 207 -0.74 -4.32 12.92
C LYS A 207 -2.08 -3.93 13.52
N MET A 208 -3.10 -4.76 13.34
CA MET A 208 -4.42 -4.52 13.94
C MET A 208 -4.60 -5.26 15.28
N LEU A 209 -3.59 -6.05 15.70
CA LEU A 209 -3.55 -6.73 16.99
C LEU A 209 -4.77 -7.63 17.24
N LEU A 210 -5.35 -8.19 16.17
CA LEU A 210 -6.50 -9.09 16.28
C LEU A 210 -6.04 -10.47 16.78
N PRO A 211 -6.71 -11.04 17.80
CA PRO A 211 -6.44 -12.41 18.23
C PRO A 211 -6.64 -13.42 17.10
N SER A 212 -5.86 -14.50 17.09
CA SER A 212 -5.98 -15.56 16.08
C SER A 212 -7.38 -16.14 15.97
N SER A 213 -8.15 -16.21 17.07
CA SER A 213 -9.54 -16.65 17.06
C SER A 213 -10.46 -15.69 16.31
N VAL A 214 -10.27 -14.38 16.46
CA VAL A 214 -11.04 -13.36 15.74
C VAL A 214 -10.71 -13.40 14.26
N ILE A 215 -9.43 -13.54 13.90
CA ILE A 215 -9.01 -13.70 12.51
C ILE A 215 -9.64 -14.95 11.90
N GLN A 216 -9.70 -16.06 12.66
CA GLN A 216 -10.35 -17.28 12.21
C GLN A 216 -11.84 -17.05 11.89
N THR A 217 -12.58 -16.39 12.79
CA THR A 217 -13.99 -16.04 12.55
C THR A 217 -14.17 -15.14 11.32
N VAL A 218 -13.26 -14.18 11.11
CA VAL A 218 -13.27 -13.33 9.92
C VAL A 218 -13.07 -14.17 8.65
N ILE A 219 -12.06 -15.06 8.63
CA ILE A 219 -11.78 -15.91 7.47
C ILE A 219 -12.97 -16.82 7.15
N GLU A 220 -13.52 -17.48 8.16
CA GLU A 220 -14.69 -18.38 8.00
C GLU A 220 -15.90 -17.62 7.47
N GLY A 221 -16.23 -16.46 8.05
CA GLY A 221 -17.34 -15.64 7.57
C GLY A 221 -17.15 -15.14 6.14
N PHE A 222 -15.93 -14.72 5.77
CA PHE A 222 -15.64 -14.34 4.38
C PHE A 222 -15.71 -15.53 3.42
N GLN A 223 -15.27 -16.72 3.86
CA GLN A 223 -15.35 -17.94 3.05
C GLN A 223 -16.79 -18.36 2.82
N GLU A 224 -17.64 -18.37 3.85
CA GLU A 224 -19.06 -18.69 3.72
C GLU A 224 -19.78 -17.73 2.77
N ILE A 225 -19.54 -16.42 2.91
CA ILE A 225 -20.12 -15.40 2.01
C ILE A 225 -19.64 -15.60 0.58
N HIS A 226 -18.35 -15.91 0.39
CA HIS A 226 -17.77 -16.18 -0.92
C HIS A 226 -18.37 -17.44 -1.54
N ASP A 227 -18.48 -18.53 -0.79
CA ASP A 227 -19.05 -19.81 -1.24
C ASP A 227 -20.53 -19.62 -1.66
N MET A 228 -21.32 -18.89 -0.87
CA MET A 228 -22.71 -18.58 -1.21
C MET A 228 -22.83 -17.71 -2.47
N SER A 229 -21.95 -16.72 -2.63
CA SER A 229 -21.89 -15.87 -3.81
C SER A 229 -21.50 -16.67 -5.06
N GLN A 230 -20.46 -17.49 -4.97
CA GLN A 230 -20.00 -18.37 -6.04
C GLN A 230 -21.08 -19.37 -6.45
N LEU A 231 -21.72 -20.04 -5.49
CA LEU A 231 -22.80 -20.98 -5.78
C LEU A 231 -23.94 -20.30 -6.56
N ASN A 232 -24.38 -19.12 -6.13
CA ASN A 232 -25.41 -18.36 -6.83
C ASN A 232 -24.97 -17.90 -8.23
N GLN A 233 -23.72 -17.48 -8.40
CA GLN A 233 -23.18 -17.10 -9.71
C GLN A 233 -23.09 -18.32 -10.65
N MET A 234 -22.57 -19.44 -10.17
CA MET A 234 -22.44 -20.68 -10.94
C MET A 234 -23.80 -21.25 -11.34
N ASN A 235 -24.82 -21.18 -10.47
CA ASN A 235 -26.18 -21.59 -10.81
C ASN A 235 -26.77 -20.72 -11.92
N LYS A 236 -26.61 -19.39 -11.85
CA LYS A 236 -27.07 -18.48 -12.91
C LYS A 236 -26.32 -18.69 -14.22
N LEU A 237 -25.03 -18.97 -14.16
CA LEU A 237 -24.22 -19.30 -15.32
C LEU A 237 -24.69 -20.61 -15.95
N HIS A 238 -24.94 -21.63 -15.14
CA HIS A 238 -25.50 -22.91 -15.56
C HIS A 238 -26.81 -22.71 -16.33
N GLU A 239 -27.80 -22.05 -15.71
CA GLU A 239 -29.11 -21.77 -16.32
C GLU A 239 -28.97 -21.05 -17.67
N LYS A 240 -28.11 -20.02 -17.74
CA LYS A 240 -27.90 -19.25 -18.97
C LYS A 240 -27.24 -20.07 -20.08
N LEU A 241 -26.25 -20.91 -19.76
CA LEU A 241 -25.57 -21.73 -20.76
C LEU A 241 -26.48 -22.83 -21.31
N ILE A 242 -27.31 -23.45 -20.46
CA ILE A 242 -28.35 -24.39 -20.89
C ILE A 242 -29.36 -23.71 -21.83
N LEU A 243 -29.82 -22.50 -21.48
CA LEU A 243 -30.73 -21.72 -22.33
C LEU A 243 -30.12 -21.36 -23.69
N LEU A 244 -28.79 -21.19 -23.76
CA LEU A 244 -28.06 -20.97 -25.01
C LEU A 244 -27.80 -22.25 -25.82
N GLY A 245 -28.32 -23.39 -25.36
CA GLY A 245 -28.20 -24.68 -26.05
C GLY A 245 -26.87 -25.39 -25.82
N VAL A 246 -26.07 -24.97 -24.83
CA VAL A 246 -24.84 -25.69 -24.47
C VAL A 246 -25.22 -27.01 -23.77
N PRO A 247 -24.66 -28.16 -24.18
CA PRO A 247 -24.95 -29.43 -23.53
C PRO A 247 -24.58 -29.43 -22.04
N GLU A 248 -25.44 -30.00 -21.19
CA GLU A 248 -25.25 -30.04 -19.73
C GLU A 248 -23.89 -30.59 -19.29
N ARG A 249 -23.38 -31.61 -20.00
CA ARG A 249 -22.03 -32.16 -19.80
C ARG A 249 -20.92 -31.12 -19.90
N ASP A 250 -21.02 -30.20 -20.85
CA ASP A 250 -19.98 -29.22 -21.13
C ASP A 250 -20.13 -27.99 -20.21
N VAL A 251 -21.38 -27.64 -19.84
CA VAL A 251 -21.66 -26.66 -18.77
C VAL A 251 -21.05 -27.11 -17.45
N LYS A 252 -21.25 -28.38 -17.07
CA LYS A 252 -20.69 -28.93 -15.84
C LYS A 252 -19.15 -28.88 -15.83
N LYS A 253 -18.51 -29.26 -16.95
CA LYS A 253 -17.05 -29.16 -17.09
C LYS A 253 -16.54 -27.73 -16.86
N VAL A 254 -17.19 -26.73 -17.47
CA VAL A 254 -16.82 -25.32 -17.30
C VAL A 254 -16.97 -24.88 -15.85
N ILE A 255 -18.07 -25.25 -15.19
CA ILE A 255 -18.28 -24.91 -13.78
C ILE A 255 -17.25 -25.56 -12.86
N ASP A 256 -16.95 -26.84 -13.09
CA ASP A 256 -15.95 -27.57 -12.31
C ASP A 256 -14.55 -26.94 -12.51
N GLU A 257 -14.19 -26.58 -13.75
CA GLU A 257 -12.94 -25.87 -14.05
C GLU A 257 -12.87 -24.49 -13.38
N VAL A 258 -13.96 -23.71 -13.37
CA VAL A 258 -13.99 -22.42 -12.68
C VAL A 258 -13.83 -22.57 -11.17
N LYS A 259 -14.44 -23.61 -10.57
CA LYS A 259 -14.29 -23.91 -9.14
C LYS A 259 -12.87 -24.35 -8.79
N ASP A 260 -12.25 -25.18 -9.63
CA ASP A 260 -10.89 -25.65 -9.42
C ASP A 260 -9.88 -24.49 -9.48
N ASN A 261 -10.19 -23.42 -10.22
CA ASN A 261 -9.40 -22.18 -10.31
C ASN A 261 -9.77 -21.11 -9.26
N ASP A 262 -10.57 -21.44 -8.23
CA ASP A 262 -10.90 -20.51 -7.16
C ASP A 262 -9.72 -20.36 -6.17
N LEU A 263 -8.85 -19.40 -6.45
CA LEU A 263 -7.66 -19.11 -5.64
C LEU A 263 -8.00 -18.78 -4.18
N PHE A 264 -9.15 -18.12 -3.92
CA PHE A 264 -9.54 -17.73 -2.57
C PHE A 264 -9.90 -18.97 -1.75
N GLN A 265 -10.76 -19.83 -2.31
CA GLN A 265 -11.14 -21.10 -1.69
C GLN A 265 -9.93 -22.03 -1.52
N SER A 266 -9.09 -22.15 -2.54
CA SER A 266 -7.88 -22.98 -2.51
C SER A 266 -6.93 -22.54 -1.38
N CYS A 267 -6.62 -21.24 -1.30
CA CYS A 267 -5.76 -20.71 -0.25
C CYS A 267 -6.33 -20.97 1.15
N ASN A 268 -7.61 -20.66 1.38
CA ASN A 268 -8.23 -20.77 2.70
C ASN A 268 -8.55 -22.20 3.12
N THR A 269 -8.66 -23.15 2.18
CA THR A 269 -8.88 -24.56 2.50
C THR A 269 -7.57 -25.29 2.75
N HIS A 270 -6.52 -24.98 1.97
CA HIS A 270 -5.28 -25.74 1.98
C HIS A 270 -4.16 -25.08 2.79
N LYS A 271 -3.78 -23.84 2.47
CA LYS A 271 -2.56 -23.19 2.98
C LYS A 271 -2.81 -22.22 4.15
N LEU A 272 -3.99 -21.62 4.27
CA LEU A 272 -4.30 -20.57 5.26
C LEU A 272 -5.45 -20.90 6.23
N LYS A 273 -5.95 -22.14 6.18
CA LYS A 273 -7.14 -22.60 6.94
C LYS A 273 -7.06 -22.37 8.44
N THR A 274 -5.93 -22.70 9.05
CA THR A 274 -5.75 -22.68 10.51
C THR A 274 -4.61 -21.76 10.88
N ASP A 275 -4.60 -21.29 12.14
CA ASP A 275 -3.53 -20.44 12.68
C ASP A 275 -2.13 -21.06 12.47
N HIS A 276 -2.00 -22.37 12.70
CA HIS A 276 -0.76 -23.11 12.46
C HIS A 276 -0.32 -23.04 10.99
N LYS A 277 -1.24 -23.32 10.05
CA LYS A 277 -0.92 -23.29 8.61
C LYS A 277 -0.57 -21.87 8.15
N ARG A 278 -1.30 -20.85 8.62
CA ARG A 278 -0.95 -19.43 8.38
C ARG A 278 0.45 -19.11 8.85
N LYS A 279 0.79 -19.47 10.10
CA LYS A 279 2.15 -19.26 10.65
C LYS A 279 3.21 -19.99 9.83
N THR A 280 2.92 -21.19 9.33
CA THR A 280 3.84 -21.93 8.44
C THR A 280 4.12 -21.14 7.17
N VAL A 281 3.07 -20.68 6.48
CA VAL A 281 3.21 -19.82 5.30
C VAL A 281 3.95 -18.53 5.62
N PHE A 282 3.69 -17.90 6.77
CA PHE A 282 4.39 -16.67 7.17
C PHE A 282 5.89 -16.91 7.35
N LYS A 283 6.27 -18.05 7.96
CA LYS A 283 7.67 -18.42 8.14
C LYS A 283 8.37 -18.63 6.79
N GLU A 284 7.71 -19.34 5.87
CA GLU A 284 8.24 -19.66 4.55
C GLU A 284 8.30 -18.43 3.62
N SER A 285 7.38 -17.47 3.77
CA SER A 285 7.19 -16.39 2.79
C SER A 285 7.83 -15.05 3.17
N PHE A 286 8.16 -14.81 4.44
CA PHE A 286 8.49 -13.46 4.96
C PHE A 286 9.83 -13.37 5.71
N ASN A 287 10.85 -14.09 5.25
CA ASN A 287 12.22 -14.03 5.80
C ASN A 287 12.26 -14.21 7.33
N TYR A 288 11.48 -15.16 7.84
CA TYR A 288 11.40 -15.42 9.27
C TYR A 288 12.70 -16.02 9.80
N ILE A 289 13.16 -15.49 10.92
CA ILE A 289 14.35 -15.99 11.63
C ILE A 289 13.88 -16.73 12.87
N GLU A 290 14.22 -18.01 12.95
CA GLU A 290 13.77 -18.87 14.02
C GLU A 290 14.55 -18.62 15.32
N PRO A 291 13.87 -18.48 16.48
CA PRO A 291 14.54 -18.45 17.77
C PRO A 291 15.12 -19.82 18.12
N HIS A 292 16.28 -19.83 18.75
CA HIS A 292 16.98 -21.00 19.24
C HIS A 292 17.06 -20.98 20.78
N PRO A 293 16.78 -22.11 21.45
CA PRO A 293 16.90 -22.19 22.89
C PRO A 293 18.38 -22.21 23.31
N ILE A 294 18.72 -21.40 24.30
CA ILE A 294 20.01 -21.44 25.00
C ILE A 294 19.78 -22.11 26.36
N CYS A 295 20.39 -23.27 26.60
CA CYS A 295 20.36 -23.91 27.90
C CYS A 295 21.19 -23.10 28.90
N LEU A 296 20.56 -22.69 30.00
CA LEU A 296 21.21 -21.95 31.09
C LEU A 296 21.70 -22.89 32.20
N GLY A 297 21.21 -24.14 32.21
CA GLY A 297 21.45 -25.13 33.25
C GLY A 297 20.24 -25.28 34.18
N ASN A 298 20.49 -25.85 35.37
CA ASN A 298 19.44 -26.12 36.36
C ASN A 298 19.37 -24.99 37.39
N ASN A 299 18.16 -24.55 37.71
CA ASN A 299 17.93 -23.60 38.79
C ASN A 299 17.99 -24.26 40.18
N GLU A 300 17.74 -23.47 41.24
CA GLU A 300 17.72 -23.94 42.64
C GLU A 300 16.76 -25.12 42.88
N ALA A 301 15.69 -25.25 42.10
CA ALA A 301 14.73 -26.34 42.19
C ALA A 301 15.11 -27.57 41.34
N GLY A 302 16.30 -27.58 40.73
CA GLY A 302 16.76 -28.64 39.83
C GLY A 302 16.06 -28.66 38.48
N LYS A 303 15.33 -27.60 38.12
CA LYS A 303 14.63 -27.50 36.83
C LYS A 303 15.54 -26.87 35.79
N GLU A 304 15.61 -27.51 34.62
CA GLU A 304 16.33 -26.98 33.47
C GLU A 304 15.66 -25.69 32.95
N CYS A 305 16.49 -24.66 32.74
CA CYS A 305 16.08 -23.32 32.35
C CYS A 305 16.68 -22.94 31.00
N PHE A 306 15.91 -22.18 30.22
CA PHE A 306 16.30 -21.76 28.88
C PHE A 306 16.02 -20.28 28.64
N ALA A 307 16.91 -19.63 27.91
CA ALA A 307 16.62 -18.38 27.20
C ALA A 307 16.27 -18.68 25.73
N GLN A 308 15.54 -17.78 25.07
CA GLN A 308 15.26 -17.85 23.64
C GLN A 308 16.05 -16.77 22.94
N TYR A 309 16.87 -17.15 21.95
CA TYR A 309 17.74 -16.25 21.23
C TYR A 309 17.44 -16.24 19.75
N ILE A 310 17.35 -15.05 19.16
CA ILE A 310 17.12 -14.85 17.72
C ILE A 310 18.47 -14.42 17.12
N PRO A 311 19.08 -15.22 16.23
CA PRO A 311 20.42 -14.96 15.69
C PRO A 311 20.55 -13.59 15.04
N ILE A 312 21.34 -12.70 15.64
CA ILE A 312 21.42 -11.30 15.19
C ILE A 312 22.02 -11.16 13.79
N LYS A 313 22.95 -12.04 13.41
CA LYS A 313 23.58 -12.04 12.09
C LYS A 313 22.55 -12.27 10.98
N GLN A 314 21.63 -13.21 11.21
CA GLN A 314 20.53 -13.52 10.30
C GLN A 314 19.48 -12.40 10.32
N THR A 315 19.19 -11.82 11.49
CA THR A 315 18.31 -10.64 11.63
C THR A 315 18.81 -9.44 10.82
N ILE A 316 20.08 -9.10 10.95
CA ILE A 316 20.67 -7.97 10.21
C ILE A 316 20.68 -8.26 8.71
N ALA A 317 21.08 -9.47 8.29
CA ALA A 317 21.02 -9.86 6.89
C ALA A 317 19.59 -9.77 6.32
N GLY A 318 18.59 -10.25 7.05
CA GLY A 318 17.18 -10.19 6.67
C GLY A 318 16.64 -8.76 6.57
N LEU A 319 17.04 -7.86 7.47
CA LEU A 319 16.69 -6.44 7.39
C LEU A 319 17.33 -5.77 6.17
N LEU A 320 18.62 -6.02 5.93
CA LEU A 320 19.38 -5.42 4.83
C LEU A 320 19.01 -5.99 3.45
N GLN A 321 18.24 -7.08 3.36
CA GLN A 321 17.61 -7.49 2.10
C GLN A 321 16.58 -6.46 1.60
N ASN A 322 16.04 -5.61 2.48
CA ASN A 322 15.12 -4.54 2.11
C ASN A 322 15.88 -3.35 1.50
N GLU A 323 15.63 -3.07 0.22
CA GLU A 323 16.23 -1.95 -0.51
C GLU A 323 16.00 -0.60 0.18
N SER A 324 14.81 -0.39 0.77
CA SER A 324 14.50 0.84 1.50
C SER A 324 15.37 1.02 2.76
N ILE A 325 15.81 -0.06 3.39
CA ILE A 325 16.72 0.01 4.54
C ILE A 325 18.15 0.30 4.04
N ARG A 326 18.59 -0.35 2.96
CA ARG A 326 19.90 -0.07 2.34
C ARG A 326 20.02 1.39 1.87
N GLU A 327 18.95 1.94 1.31
CA GLU A 327 18.95 3.32 0.85
C GLU A 327 19.02 4.34 2.00
N GLN A 328 18.35 4.03 3.12
CA GLN A 328 18.45 4.85 4.32
C GLN A 328 19.86 4.79 4.91
N HIS A 329 20.46 3.61 4.97
CA HIS A 329 21.85 3.43 5.41
C HIS A 329 22.80 4.33 4.59
N ARG A 330 22.75 4.25 3.26
CA ARG A 330 23.53 5.13 2.38
C ARG A 330 23.28 6.61 2.65
N SER A 331 22.01 7.00 2.79
CA SER A 331 21.62 8.38 3.02
C SER A 331 22.17 8.92 4.35
N THR A 332 22.13 8.12 5.42
CA THR A 332 22.65 8.51 6.73
C THR A 332 24.18 8.63 6.74
N HIS A 333 24.90 7.78 6.00
CA HIS A 333 26.36 7.89 5.85
C HIS A 333 26.82 9.04 4.94
N LEU A 334 25.96 9.55 4.06
CA LEU A 334 26.23 10.72 3.22
C LEU A 334 25.90 12.05 3.92
N ASP A 335 25.22 12.02 5.06
CA ASP A 335 24.78 13.23 5.74
C ASP A 335 25.98 14.00 6.31
N VAL A 336 26.01 15.31 6.06
CA VAL A 336 27.14 16.15 6.48
C VAL A 336 26.86 16.66 7.88
N HIS A 337 27.66 16.19 8.84
CA HIS A 337 27.59 16.65 10.22
C HIS A 337 27.96 18.14 10.33
N GLU A 338 27.01 18.96 10.76
CA GLU A 338 27.26 20.36 11.10
C GLU A 338 27.99 20.43 12.45
N LYS A 339 29.14 21.10 12.48
CA LYS A 339 30.07 21.08 13.62
C LYS A 339 29.48 21.57 14.95
N ASP A 340 28.42 22.38 14.90
CA ASP A 340 27.86 23.06 16.06
C ASP A 340 26.46 22.54 16.46
N ILE A 341 25.92 21.52 15.79
CA ILE A 341 24.58 20.99 16.06
C ILE A 341 24.66 19.48 16.25
N LEU A 342 24.26 19.01 17.44
CA LEU A 342 24.04 17.59 17.71
C LEU A 342 22.63 17.20 17.24
N LYS A 343 22.54 16.29 16.28
CA LYS A 343 21.30 15.80 15.66
C LYS A 343 21.03 14.34 16.01
N ASP A 344 22.06 13.54 16.23
CA ASP A 344 21.94 12.10 16.40
C ASP A 344 23.07 11.46 17.22
N ILE A 345 22.98 10.15 17.49
CA ILE A 345 24.02 9.37 18.19
C ILE A 345 25.40 9.46 17.51
N TRP A 346 25.41 9.63 16.19
CA TRP A 346 26.60 9.73 15.34
C TRP A 346 27.47 10.96 15.66
N ASP A 347 26.86 12.02 16.20
CA ASP A 347 27.58 13.21 16.65
C ASP A 347 28.29 13.01 18.00
N GLY A 348 28.08 11.85 18.64
CA GLY A 348 28.65 11.51 19.93
C GLY A 348 30.16 11.27 19.89
N LYS A 349 30.85 11.66 20.97
CA LYS A 349 32.29 11.41 21.14
C LYS A 349 32.67 9.92 21.07
N ILE A 350 31.80 9.04 21.56
CA ILE A 350 32.05 7.60 21.56
C ILE A 350 32.08 7.05 20.12
N ILE A 351 31.14 7.46 19.27
CA ILE A 351 31.07 7.00 17.89
C ILE A 351 32.20 7.59 17.05
N SER A 352 32.47 8.90 17.19
CA SER A 352 33.59 9.55 16.47
C SER A 352 34.98 8.99 16.81
N GLN A 353 35.12 8.29 17.94
CA GLN A 353 36.33 7.60 18.37
C GLN A 353 36.34 6.10 18.02
N ASN A 354 35.21 5.53 17.59
CA ASN A 354 35.13 4.14 17.17
C ASN A 354 35.77 3.97 15.80
N ALA A 355 36.82 3.14 15.71
CA ALA A 355 37.55 2.93 14.46
C ALA A 355 36.67 2.35 13.37
N LEU A 356 35.94 1.26 13.66
CA LEU A 356 35.10 0.54 12.70
C LEU A 356 34.04 1.45 12.08
N LEU A 357 33.26 2.14 12.92
CA LEU A 357 32.16 3.00 12.48
C LEU A 357 32.62 4.23 11.69
N LYS A 358 33.90 4.62 11.82
CA LYS A 358 34.47 5.78 11.13
C LYS A 358 35.14 5.40 9.82
N THR A 359 35.82 4.26 9.78
CA THR A 359 36.68 3.90 8.64
C THR A 359 35.95 3.09 7.59
N ASP A 360 34.98 2.28 7.99
CA ASP A 360 34.27 1.39 7.07
C ASP A 360 32.92 2.00 6.66
N PRO A 361 32.75 2.41 5.39
CA PRO A 361 31.48 2.95 4.88
C PRO A 361 30.36 1.90 4.82
N LEU A 362 30.66 0.61 4.97
CA LEU A 362 29.69 -0.47 5.04
C LEU A 362 29.35 -0.89 6.48
N SER A 363 29.97 -0.23 7.47
CA SER A 363 29.64 -0.47 8.88
C SER A 363 28.18 -0.14 9.17
N VAL A 364 27.62 -0.83 10.16
CA VAL A 364 26.23 -0.65 10.60
C VAL A 364 26.23 -0.44 12.10
N GLY A 365 25.65 0.67 12.56
CA GLY A 365 25.40 0.93 13.97
C GLY A 365 24.32 0.01 14.52
N LEU A 366 24.56 -0.61 15.67
CA LEU A 366 23.57 -1.44 16.36
C LEU A 366 23.21 -0.79 17.70
N ILE A 367 21.91 -0.55 17.93
CA ILE A 367 21.40 -0.05 19.20
C ILE A 367 20.64 -1.17 19.89
N LEU A 368 21.15 -1.62 21.03
CA LEU A 368 20.54 -2.67 21.85
C LEU A 368 19.81 -2.06 23.03
N TYR A 369 18.56 -2.50 23.24
CA TYR A 369 17.73 -2.10 24.36
C TYR A 369 17.44 -3.31 25.23
N GLN A 370 17.41 -3.11 26.54
CA GLN A 370 17.01 -4.12 27.50
C GLN A 370 15.84 -3.60 28.32
N ASP A 371 14.77 -4.38 28.40
CA ASP A 371 13.59 -4.08 29.22
C ASP A 371 13.04 -5.36 29.85
N SER A 372 12.22 -5.25 30.88
CA SER A 372 11.52 -6.38 31.46
C SER A 372 10.03 -6.12 31.64
N PHE A 373 9.20 -7.01 31.11
CA PHE A 373 7.75 -6.89 31.13
C PHE A 373 7.06 -8.12 31.72
N GLU A 374 5.77 -7.98 32.05
CA GLU A 374 4.91 -9.08 32.47
C GLU A 374 3.80 -9.29 31.44
N VAL A 375 3.59 -10.55 31.07
CA VAL A 375 2.53 -10.98 30.12
C VAL A 375 1.17 -11.21 30.81
N VAL A 376 1.13 -11.12 32.14
CA VAL A 376 -0.07 -11.37 32.94
C VAL A 376 -0.72 -10.07 33.40
N ASN A 377 -1.98 -10.16 33.82
CA ASN A 377 -2.70 -9.02 34.38
C ASN A 377 -1.88 -8.39 35.53
N PRO A 378 -1.52 -7.10 35.44
CA PRO A 378 -0.68 -6.42 36.44
C PRO A 378 -1.32 -6.32 37.83
N LEU A 379 -2.61 -6.64 37.95
CA LEU A 379 -3.39 -6.61 39.20
C LEU A 379 -3.73 -8.01 39.75
N GLY A 380 -3.38 -9.09 39.05
CA GLY A 380 -3.75 -10.45 39.44
C GLY A 380 -2.76 -11.14 40.38
N SER A 381 -3.14 -12.32 40.90
CA SER A 381 -2.30 -13.19 41.76
C SER A 381 -1.07 -13.80 41.07
N GLY A 382 -0.95 -13.61 39.74
CA GLY A 382 0.21 -13.98 38.92
C GLY A 382 1.29 -12.90 38.84
N LYS A 383 1.06 -11.70 39.40
CA LYS A 383 2.00 -10.57 39.40
C LYS A 383 3.40 -11.00 39.89
N LYS A 384 4.46 -10.53 39.22
CA LYS A 384 5.88 -10.87 39.49
C LYS A 384 6.32 -12.32 39.23
N LYS A 385 5.42 -13.26 38.93
CA LYS A 385 5.80 -14.68 38.75
C LYS A 385 6.33 -15.00 37.35
N HIS A 386 5.84 -14.30 36.33
CA HIS A 386 6.13 -14.59 34.91
C HIS A 386 6.77 -13.39 34.22
N LYS A 387 7.62 -12.66 34.93
CA LYS A 387 8.35 -11.52 34.38
C LYS A 387 9.42 -12.01 33.40
N LEU A 388 9.43 -11.41 32.21
CA LEU A 388 10.37 -11.70 31.15
C LEU A 388 11.30 -10.51 30.98
N LEU A 389 12.59 -10.79 30.85
CA LEU A 389 13.60 -9.90 30.30
C LEU A 389 13.59 -10.04 28.78
N ALA A 390 13.61 -8.92 28.08
CA ALA A 390 13.75 -8.87 26.63
C ALA A 390 14.91 -7.97 26.23
N VAL A 391 15.63 -8.40 25.20
CA VAL A 391 16.63 -7.60 24.50
C VAL A 391 16.14 -7.34 23.08
N TYR A 392 16.18 -6.09 22.66
CA TYR A 392 15.78 -5.62 21.34
C TYR A 392 16.96 -5.00 20.60
N LEU A 393 16.90 -5.01 19.27
CA LEU A 393 17.88 -4.42 18.37
C LEU A 393 17.20 -3.46 17.40
N THR A 394 17.79 -2.28 17.22
CA THR A 394 17.46 -1.35 16.13
C THR A 394 18.74 -0.98 15.38
N LEU A 395 18.65 -0.81 14.06
CA LEU A 395 19.76 -0.30 13.26
C LEU A 395 19.92 1.21 13.49
N GLY A 396 21.15 1.66 13.71
CA GLY A 396 21.53 3.06 13.90
C GLY A 396 21.49 3.86 12.60
N ASP A 397 21.59 3.21 11.45
CA ASP A 397 21.71 3.85 10.13
C ASP A 397 20.39 3.96 9.38
N ILE A 398 19.26 3.86 10.08
CA ILE A 398 17.95 4.17 9.50
C ILE A 398 17.52 5.56 9.95
N LEU A 399 16.68 6.21 9.15
CA LEU A 399 16.35 7.62 9.38
C LEU A 399 15.74 7.85 10.77
N PRO A 400 16.02 8.99 11.44
CA PRO A 400 15.59 9.22 12.83
C PRO A 400 14.09 9.04 13.06
N HIS A 401 13.24 9.45 12.12
CA HIS A 401 11.79 9.32 12.23
C HIS A 401 11.32 7.85 12.17
N ASN A 402 12.07 6.97 11.49
CA ASN A 402 11.81 5.54 11.47
C ASN A 402 12.30 4.88 12.76
N ARG A 403 13.51 5.23 13.24
CA ARG A 403 14.04 4.74 14.55
C ARG A 403 13.17 5.15 15.73
N SER A 404 12.43 6.24 15.62
CA SER A 404 11.52 6.73 16.67
C SER A 404 10.24 5.88 16.82
N THR A 405 10.04 4.87 15.96
CA THR A 405 8.89 3.96 16.01
C THR A 405 9.30 2.57 16.48
N THR A 406 8.37 1.85 17.10
CA THR A 406 8.59 0.47 17.55
C THR A 406 8.65 -0.54 16.40
N ASP A 407 8.22 -0.16 15.20
CA ASP A 407 8.12 -1.05 14.03
C ASP A 407 9.49 -1.59 13.57
N HIS A 408 10.57 -0.85 13.86
CA HIS A 408 11.93 -1.24 13.49
C HIS A 408 12.69 -1.98 14.60
N MET A 409 12.12 -2.07 15.80
CA MET A 409 12.73 -2.80 16.92
C MET A 409 12.57 -4.31 16.71
N GLN A 410 13.69 -5.01 16.53
CA GLN A 410 13.72 -6.46 16.41
C GLN A 410 13.94 -7.09 17.77
N LEU A 411 13.19 -8.14 18.09
CA LEU A 411 13.46 -8.96 19.27
C LEU A 411 14.72 -9.81 19.04
N VAL A 412 15.59 -9.88 20.03
CA VAL A 412 16.87 -10.63 19.96
C VAL A 412 16.97 -11.70 21.04
N LEU A 413 16.48 -11.41 22.25
CA LEU A 413 16.56 -12.37 23.35
C LEU A 413 15.35 -12.25 24.27
N LEU A 414 14.85 -13.39 24.73
CA LEU A 414 13.89 -13.49 25.83
C LEU A 414 14.44 -14.44 26.90
N CYS A 415 14.39 -14.00 28.15
CA CYS A 415 14.75 -14.83 29.30
C CYS A 415 13.77 -14.55 30.45
N ARG A 416 13.52 -15.53 31.32
CA ARG A 416 12.78 -15.23 32.55
C ARG A 416 13.65 -14.33 33.43
N ASP A 417 13.08 -13.27 33.97
CA ASP A 417 13.80 -12.29 34.80
C ASP A 417 14.44 -12.97 36.03
N GLN A 418 13.79 -13.98 36.61
CA GLN A 418 14.34 -14.78 37.70
C GLN A 418 15.55 -15.61 37.27
N ASP A 419 15.50 -16.25 36.11
CA ASP A 419 16.62 -17.04 35.58
C ASP A 419 17.80 -16.12 35.27
N PHE A 420 17.56 -14.93 34.69
CA PHE A 420 18.60 -13.94 34.44
C PHE A 420 19.34 -13.52 35.71
N ARG A 421 18.62 -13.30 36.82
CA ARG A 421 19.24 -12.96 38.11
C ARG A 421 20.02 -14.11 38.70
N TYR A 422 19.56 -15.35 38.49
CA TYR A 422 20.20 -16.54 39.05
C TYR A 422 21.48 -16.92 38.30
N PHE A 423 21.40 -17.02 36.97
CA PHE A 423 22.52 -17.44 36.12
C PHE A 423 23.48 -16.29 35.78
N GLY A 424 23.04 -15.04 35.93
CA GLY A 424 23.82 -13.85 35.64
C GLY A 424 23.86 -13.49 34.16
N GLN A 425 24.27 -12.24 33.90
CA GLN A 425 24.28 -11.67 32.56
C GLN A 425 25.28 -12.36 31.61
N ASP A 426 26.43 -12.80 32.12
CA ASP A 426 27.51 -13.33 31.29
C ASP A 426 27.10 -14.63 30.59
N LEU A 427 26.35 -15.49 31.29
CA LEU A 427 25.82 -16.72 30.72
C LEU A 427 24.66 -16.43 29.76
N VAL A 428 23.69 -15.62 30.18
CA VAL A 428 22.47 -15.37 29.37
C VAL A 428 22.78 -14.59 28.09
N LEU A 429 23.63 -13.57 28.19
CA LEU A 429 24.02 -12.73 27.05
C LEU A 429 25.23 -13.30 26.29
N GLY A 430 25.84 -14.40 26.77
CA GLY A 430 27.08 -14.95 26.21
C GLY A 430 26.97 -15.24 24.70
N THR A 431 25.88 -15.87 24.26
CA THR A 431 25.63 -16.12 22.83
C THR A 431 25.49 -14.83 22.04
N LEU A 432 24.74 -13.85 22.55
CA LEU A 432 24.59 -12.54 21.90
C LEU A 432 25.94 -11.82 21.75
N VAL A 433 26.74 -11.77 22.82
CA VAL A 433 28.06 -11.14 22.82
C VAL A 433 29.01 -11.85 21.87
N LYS A 434 28.95 -13.19 21.79
CA LYS A 434 29.73 -13.97 20.83
C LYS A 434 29.38 -13.59 19.39
N ASP A 435 28.09 -13.52 19.05
CA ASP A 435 27.65 -13.16 17.70
C ASP A 435 27.98 -11.69 17.36
N LEU A 436 27.94 -10.77 18.33
CA LEU A 436 28.36 -9.38 18.12
C LEU A 436 29.86 -9.29 17.79
N LYS A 437 30.70 -10.04 18.50
CA LYS A 437 32.15 -10.12 18.21
C LYS A 437 32.43 -10.77 16.85
N ASP A 438 31.67 -11.80 16.48
CA ASP A 438 31.78 -12.42 15.16
C ASP A 438 31.38 -11.43 14.05
N LEU A 439 30.29 -10.68 14.24
CA LEU A 439 29.85 -9.64 13.30
C LEU A 439 30.88 -8.51 13.14
N GLU A 440 31.51 -8.08 14.24
CA GLU A 440 32.54 -7.03 14.22
C GLU A 440 33.73 -7.40 13.32
N VAL A 441 34.06 -8.70 13.23
CA VAL A 441 35.22 -9.19 12.47
C VAL A 441 34.84 -9.69 11.07
N SER A 442 33.75 -10.44 10.97
CA SER A 442 33.38 -11.15 9.74
C SER A 442 32.28 -10.47 8.92
N GLY A 443 31.56 -9.52 9.51
CA GLY A 443 30.37 -8.92 8.89
C GLY A 443 29.27 -9.93 8.62
N THR A 444 28.36 -9.60 7.72
CA THR A 444 27.33 -10.51 7.20
C THR A 444 27.20 -10.35 5.69
N GLU A 445 27.08 -11.48 4.98
CA GLU A 445 26.88 -11.47 3.54
C GLU A 445 25.40 -11.22 3.22
N LEU A 446 25.14 -10.28 2.33
CA LEU A 446 23.81 -10.08 1.76
C LEU A 446 23.65 -11.04 0.58
N PRO A 447 22.47 -11.68 0.40
CA PRO A 447 22.23 -12.47 -0.79
C PRO A 447 22.44 -11.58 -2.03
N ASN A 448 23.26 -12.06 -2.98
CA ASN A 448 23.52 -11.35 -4.23
C ASN A 448 22.21 -11.05 -4.97
N GLU A 449 22.05 -9.80 -5.44
CA GLU A 449 20.92 -9.35 -6.30
C GLU A 449 20.95 -9.97 -7.70
#